data_AF-A0A938NAJ9-F1
#
_entry.id   AF-A0A938NAJ9-F1
#
_cell.length_a   1.000
_cell.length_b   1.000
_cell.length_c   1.000
_cell.angle_alpha   90.00
_cell.angle_beta   90.00
_cell.angle_gamma   90.00
#
_symmetry.space_group_name_H-M   'P 1'
#
loop_
_entity.id
_entity.type
_entity.pdbx_description
1 polymer ?
#
loop_
_entity_poly.entity_id
_entity_poly.type
_entity_poly.pdbx_seq_one_letter_code
_entity_poly.pdbx_strand_id
1 'polypeptide(L)'
;MMRSARHWVAIACGFLAAAAAALAQPAPADTPVMLEQIVAAVDDEVVLLSEIVADLQFHALQAGGMPPAAEQRTLLEQAREARIQEKLLVAKARRDQIQIGDEELEQALDNHIANLRKQAGSESRFQAELAREGFSERDLRKTLREPLREQMLAQRVVERVALEQAVSAEELRRYYDESRDDPARIPLRPRAVELSHLVVIPQAAPEQEAALRARLGEAQRRLAAGEEFAVVATALSEDPAAARGGDLGWWALKDIALPELALALAELAPGQTAEEVRSERGYHILKMEERDGQRVRFRQIFFALPLSEADRQAARDRAREAWQKLQAGADWQAVVGEYSDDAPTRDQGGRLPRIPEEQLDDRYRTVVEALEPGEYSGVFPGRHGYQILRLETRDAARPYAFEEVADRLRAELVGRKRNEAIEQYLATLEKEIVVSRAELPPVEEIAGLTEAE
;
A
#
# COMPACT_ATOMS: atom_id res chain seq x y z
N MET A 1 -26.67 9.61 -4.12
CA MET A 1 -25.60 9.89 -5.10
C MET A 1 -24.87 8.59 -5.41
N MET A 2 -25.39 7.79 -6.33
CA MET A 2 -24.74 6.60 -6.90
C MET A 2 -25.29 6.45 -8.32
N ARG A 3 -24.63 7.09 -9.29
CA ARG A 3 -24.92 6.98 -10.72
C ARG A 3 -23.60 7.12 -11.48
N SER A 4 -22.81 6.03 -11.57
CA SER A 4 -21.68 5.93 -12.51
C SER A 4 -21.12 4.50 -12.59
N ALA A 5 -21.98 3.49 -12.65
CA ALA A 5 -21.56 2.11 -12.93
C ALA A 5 -22.37 1.56 -14.10
N ARG A 6 -22.11 2.04 -15.31
CA ARG A 6 -22.75 1.54 -16.54
C ARG A 6 -21.70 1.49 -17.64
N HIS A 7 -21.60 0.33 -18.31
CA HIS A 7 -20.89 0.06 -19.58
C HIS A 7 -19.49 -0.59 -19.55
N TRP A 8 -19.22 -1.59 -18.70
CA TRP A 8 -17.97 -2.38 -18.81
C TRP A 8 -18.05 -3.50 -19.88
N VAL A 9 -19.22 -4.13 -20.05
CA VAL A 9 -19.42 -5.21 -21.04
C VAL A 9 -19.40 -4.68 -22.49
N ALA A 10 -19.89 -3.46 -22.73
CA ALA A 10 -19.85 -2.82 -24.04
C ALA A 10 -18.40 -2.52 -24.51
N ILE A 11 -17.49 -2.23 -23.57
CA ILE A 11 -16.06 -2.01 -23.84
C ILE A 11 -15.35 -3.35 -24.15
N ALA A 12 -15.82 -4.47 -23.59
CA ALA A 12 -15.22 -5.79 -23.79
C ALA A 12 -15.73 -6.56 -25.03
N CYS A 13 -16.90 -6.21 -25.57
CA CYS A 13 -17.59 -6.99 -26.62
C CYS A 13 -17.72 -6.30 -27.99
N GLY A 14 -17.09 -5.15 -28.21
CA GLY A 14 -17.23 -4.39 -29.47
C GLY A 14 -16.59 -5.07 -30.67
N PHE A 15 -17.24 -6.09 -31.27
CA PHE A 15 -16.88 -6.64 -32.56
C PHE A 15 -18.07 -7.26 -33.34
N LEU A 16 -18.05 -6.97 -34.66
CA LEU A 16 -18.63 -7.65 -35.84
C LEU A 16 -20.06 -7.27 -36.29
N ALA A 17 -20.19 -6.63 -37.47
CA ALA A 17 -20.10 -7.29 -38.80
C ALA A 17 -20.61 -6.38 -39.98
N ALA A 18 -19.82 -6.24 -41.05
CA ALA A 18 -20.18 -6.52 -42.47
C ALA A 18 -19.33 -5.71 -43.47
N ALA A 19 -18.62 -6.43 -44.34
CA ALA A 19 -17.94 -5.88 -45.52
C ALA A 19 -18.86 -5.90 -46.75
N ALA A 20 -18.88 -4.80 -47.52
CA ALA A 20 -18.93 -4.82 -48.99
C ALA A 20 -18.65 -3.41 -49.55
N ALA A 21 -17.80 -3.35 -50.57
CA ALA A 21 -17.35 -2.15 -51.25
C ALA A 21 -18.50 -1.32 -51.86
N ALA A 22 -18.42 0.01 -51.74
CA ALA A 22 -19.12 0.95 -52.62
C ALA A 22 -18.20 2.12 -52.95
N LEU A 23 -18.12 2.39 -54.26
CA LEU A 23 -17.31 3.43 -54.89
C LEU A 23 -17.62 4.83 -54.36
N ALA A 24 -16.59 5.67 -54.35
CA ALA A 24 -16.60 7.06 -53.94
C ALA A 24 -17.80 7.87 -54.47
N GLN A 25 -18.60 8.37 -53.54
CA GLN A 25 -19.43 9.58 -53.70
C GLN A 25 -19.21 10.46 -52.46
N PRO A 26 -19.19 11.80 -52.59
CA PRO A 26 -19.10 12.68 -51.44
C PRO A 26 -20.43 12.61 -50.66
N ALA A 27 -20.38 12.08 -49.43
CA ALA A 27 -21.53 12.00 -48.54
C ALA A 27 -21.84 13.39 -47.94
N PRO A 28 -23.12 13.72 -47.67
CA PRO A 28 -23.52 14.94 -46.97
C PRO A 28 -23.08 14.91 -45.49
N ALA A 29 -22.76 16.09 -44.95
CA ALA A 29 -22.08 16.35 -43.67
C ALA A 29 -22.89 16.04 -42.38
N ASP A 30 -23.93 15.21 -42.44
CA ASP A 30 -24.80 14.87 -41.28
C ASP A 30 -24.89 13.35 -41.02
N THR A 31 -23.99 12.55 -41.61
CA THR A 31 -24.01 11.09 -41.42
C THR A 31 -23.00 10.70 -40.33
N PRO A 32 -23.43 10.08 -39.21
CA PRO A 32 -22.50 9.64 -38.17
C PRO A 32 -21.47 8.67 -38.77
N VAL A 33 -20.19 8.90 -38.45
CA VAL A 33 -19.07 8.10 -38.96
C VAL A 33 -19.15 6.68 -38.39
N MET A 34 -18.99 5.70 -39.27
CA MET A 34 -19.06 4.28 -38.92
C MET A 34 -17.87 3.86 -38.05
N LEU A 35 -18.14 3.22 -36.92
CA LEU A 35 -17.10 2.71 -36.01
C LEU A 35 -16.21 1.61 -36.63
N GLU A 36 -16.66 0.98 -37.72
CA GLU A 36 -15.89 -0.03 -38.47
C GLU A 36 -14.93 0.58 -39.52
N GLN A 37 -14.69 1.90 -39.47
CA GLN A 37 -13.71 2.56 -40.33
C GLN A 37 -12.28 2.19 -39.92
N ILE A 38 -11.44 1.89 -40.91
CA ILE A 38 -10.00 1.68 -40.72
C ILE A 38 -9.32 3.04 -40.49
N VAL A 39 -8.69 3.21 -39.34
CA VAL A 39 -7.95 4.43 -38.95
C VAL A 39 -6.44 4.26 -39.10
N ALA A 40 -5.94 3.03 -39.12
CA ALA A 40 -4.57 2.69 -39.49
C ALA A 40 -4.47 1.26 -40.00
N ALA A 41 -3.41 0.93 -40.74
CA ALA A 41 -3.09 -0.44 -41.10
C ALA A 41 -1.58 -0.69 -40.99
N VAL A 42 -1.22 -1.88 -40.53
CA VAL A 42 0.15 -2.37 -40.28
C VAL A 42 0.28 -3.72 -41.00
N ASP A 43 0.83 -3.72 -42.21
CA ASP A 43 0.70 -4.83 -43.16
C ASP A 43 -0.75 -5.35 -43.30
N ASP A 44 -1.03 -6.56 -42.82
CA ASP A 44 -2.33 -7.23 -42.84
C ASP A 44 -3.18 -6.94 -41.58
N GLU A 45 -2.60 -6.27 -40.57
CA GLU A 45 -3.32 -5.87 -39.36
C GLU A 45 -3.98 -4.51 -39.57
N VAL A 46 -5.24 -4.37 -39.16
CA VAL A 46 -5.98 -3.10 -39.21
C VAL A 46 -6.24 -2.60 -37.80
N VAL A 47 -6.28 -1.27 -37.66
CA VAL A 47 -6.77 -0.57 -36.48
C VAL A 47 -8.08 0.09 -36.87
N LEU A 48 -9.15 -0.25 -36.15
CA LEU A 48 -10.49 0.26 -36.37
C LEU A 48 -10.77 1.46 -35.46
N LEU A 49 -11.68 2.33 -35.91
CA LEU A 49 -12.16 3.46 -35.11
C LEU A 49 -12.83 2.97 -33.81
N SER A 50 -13.57 1.86 -33.87
CA SER A 50 -14.21 1.22 -32.72
C SER A 50 -13.23 0.89 -31.60
N GLU A 51 -12.03 0.41 -31.94
CA GLU A 51 -10.99 0.03 -30.96
C GLU A 51 -10.48 1.24 -30.20
N ILE A 52 -10.15 2.33 -30.90
CA ILE A 52 -9.62 3.55 -30.26
C ILE A 52 -10.70 4.33 -29.51
N VAL A 53 -11.96 4.25 -29.94
CA VAL A 53 -13.11 4.82 -29.23
C VAL A 53 -13.38 4.06 -27.93
N ALA A 54 -13.26 2.73 -27.95
CA ALA A 54 -13.41 1.92 -26.74
C ALA A 54 -12.34 2.28 -25.69
N ASP A 55 -11.10 2.54 -26.12
CA ASP A 55 -10.02 2.99 -25.24
C ASP A 55 -10.34 4.34 -24.59
N LEU A 56 -10.85 5.30 -25.36
CA LEU A 56 -11.30 6.60 -24.83
C LEU A 56 -12.44 6.46 -23.83
N GLN A 57 -13.44 5.61 -24.13
CA GLN A 57 -14.56 5.36 -23.23
C GLN A 57 -14.10 4.71 -21.92
N PHE A 58 -13.13 3.80 -22.00
CA PHE A 58 -12.52 3.19 -20.81
C PHE A 58 -11.76 4.22 -19.97
N HIS A 59 -10.98 5.10 -20.61
CA HIS A 59 -10.31 6.21 -19.94
C HIS A 59 -11.32 7.13 -19.22
N ALA A 60 -12.41 7.51 -19.90
CA ALA A 60 -13.47 8.33 -19.33
C ALA A 60 -14.12 7.69 -18.10
N LEU A 61 -14.32 6.37 -18.12
CA LEU A 61 -14.86 5.62 -16.99
C LEU A 61 -13.95 5.65 -15.77
N GLN A 62 -12.63 5.60 -15.95
CA GLN A 62 -11.66 5.74 -14.87
C GLN A 62 -11.56 7.17 -14.35
N ALA A 63 -11.61 8.16 -15.24
CA ALA A 63 -11.56 9.58 -14.90
C ALA A 63 -12.87 10.10 -14.29
N GLY A 64 -13.96 9.32 -14.35
CA GLY A 64 -15.27 9.69 -13.79
C GLY A 64 -16.12 10.58 -14.72
N GLY A 65 -15.80 10.63 -16.01
CA GLY A 65 -16.51 11.42 -17.01
C GLY A 65 -15.75 11.53 -18.32
N MET A 66 -16.45 11.93 -19.40
CA MET A 66 -15.82 12.18 -20.69
C MET A 66 -14.99 13.48 -20.64
N PRO A 67 -13.74 13.50 -21.12
CA PRO A 67 -12.94 14.71 -21.14
C PRO A 67 -13.46 15.72 -22.19
N PRO A 68 -13.01 16.99 -22.18
CA PRO A 68 -13.37 17.97 -23.20
C PRO A 68 -12.94 17.54 -24.61
N ALA A 69 -13.63 17.99 -25.66
CA ALA A 69 -13.40 17.57 -27.04
C ALA A 69 -11.94 17.70 -27.52
N ALA A 70 -11.23 18.77 -27.13
CA ALA A 70 -9.81 18.96 -27.47
C ALA A 70 -8.90 17.88 -26.86
N GLU A 71 -9.23 17.42 -25.65
CA GLU A 71 -8.53 16.32 -24.99
C GLU A 71 -8.94 14.96 -25.57
N GLN A 72 -10.23 14.78 -25.91
CA GLN A 72 -10.72 13.57 -26.61
C GLN A 72 -9.94 13.33 -27.91
N ARG A 73 -9.74 14.37 -28.74
CA ARG A 73 -8.96 14.25 -29.98
C ARG A 73 -7.53 13.78 -29.69
N THR A 74 -6.88 14.36 -28.69
CA THR A 74 -5.52 13.99 -28.30
C THR A 74 -5.46 12.53 -27.84
N LEU A 75 -6.42 12.09 -27.03
CA LEU A 75 -6.52 10.71 -26.55
C LEU A 75 -6.81 9.71 -27.67
N LEU A 76 -7.64 10.07 -28.67
CA LEU A 76 -7.90 9.21 -29.82
C LEU A 76 -6.65 9.04 -30.70
N GLU A 77 -5.87 10.11 -30.92
CA GLU A 77 -4.60 10.03 -31.64
C GLU A 77 -3.60 9.14 -30.86
N GLN A 78 -3.51 9.31 -29.53
CA GLN A 78 -2.68 8.46 -28.67
C GLN A 78 -3.13 6.99 -28.69
N ALA A 79 -4.43 6.73 -28.63
CA ALA A 79 -4.99 5.38 -28.73
C ALA A 79 -4.68 4.77 -30.11
N ARG A 80 -4.78 5.53 -31.20
CA ARG A 80 -4.39 5.05 -32.54
C ARG A 80 -2.92 4.66 -32.57
N GLU A 81 -2.02 5.50 -32.07
CA GLU A 81 -0.58 5.17 -32.06
C GLU A 81 -0.28 3.97 -31.16
N ALA A 82 -0.93 3.85 -30.00
CA ALA A 82 -0.78 2.68 -29.12
C ALA A 82 -1.25 1.39 -29.81
N ARG A 83 -2.37 1.42 -30.52
CA ARG A 83 -2.86 0.28 -31.31
C ARG A 83 -1.95 -0.05 -32.48
N ILE A 84 -1.42 0.94 -33.18
CA ILE A 84 -0.40 0.72 -34.23
C ILE A 84 0.82 -0.01 -33.65
N GLN A 85 1.33 0.43 -32.49
CA GLN A 85 2.47 -0.22 -31.82
C GLN A 85 2.17 -1.66 -31.42
N GLU A 86 0.97 -1.93 -30.89
CA GLU A 86 0.52 -3.29 -30.60
C GLU A 86 0.47 -4.14 -31.88
N LYS A 87 -0.14 -3.63 -32.96
CA LYS A 87 -0.22 -4.34 -34.24
C LYS A 87 1.15 -4.58 -34.88
N LEU A 88 2.12 -3.68 -34.71
CA LEU A 88 3.51 -3.90 -35.14
C LEU A 88 4.13 -5.10 -34.43
N LEU A 89 3.93 -5.23 -33.13
CA LEU A 89 4.41 -6.36 -32.34
C LEU A 89 3.71 -7.66 -32.76
N VAL A 90 2.40 -7.62 -33.04
CA VAL A 90 1.64 -8.78 -33.55
C VAL A 90 2.14 -9.19 -34.94
N ALA A 91 2.30 -8.26 -35.87
CA ALA A 91 2.81 -8.51 -37.21
C ALA A 91 4.22 -9.13 -37.15
N LYS A 92 5.08 -8.61 -36.26
CA LYS A 92 6.39 -9.21 -35.98
C LYS A 92 6.28 -10.62 -35.41
N ALA A 93 5.41 -10.86 -34.43
CA ALA A 93 5.18 -12.17 -33.85
C ALA A 93 4.75 -13.20 -34.91
N ARG A 94 3.86 -12.80 -35.83
CA ARG A 94 3.39 -13.64 -36.95
C ARG A 94 4.52 -13.91 -37.96
N ARG A 95 5.30 -12.90 -38.35
CA ARG A 95 6.48 -13.06 -39.22
C ARG A 95 7.52 -14.01 -38.62
N ASP A 96 7.73 -13.93 -37.31
CA ASP A 96 8.63 -14.80 -36.54
C ASP A 96 8.02 -16.16 -36.16
N GLN A 97 6.78 -16.42 -36.61
CA GLN A 97 6.04 -17.66 -36.35
C GLN A 97 5.92 -18.00 -34.86
N ILE A 98 5.80 -16.98 -34.01
CA ILE A 98 5.50 -17.15 -32.59
C ILE A 98 4.08 -17.67 -32.46
N GLN A 99 3.91 -18.78 -31.74
CA GLN A 99 2.61 -19.42 -31.54
C GLN A 99 2.19 -19.30 -30.08
N ILE A 100 0.89 -19.14 -29.83
CA ILE A 100 0.28 -19.30 -28.51
C ILE A 100 -0.42 -20.67 -28.51
N GLY A 101 -0.10 -21.51 -27.52
CA GLY A 101 -0.72 -22.83 -27.40
C GLY A 101 -2.21 -22.70 -27.07
N ASP A 102 -3.04 -23.60 -27.58
CA ASP A 102 -4.49 -23.52 -27.33
C ASP A 102 -4.82 -23.59 -25.82
N GLU A 103 -4.15 -24.48 -25.07
CA GLU A 103 -4.33 -24.59 -23.62
C GLU A 103 -3.95 -23.30 -22.88
N GLU A 104 -2.87 -22.66 -23.31
CA GLU A 104 -2.40 -21.39 -22.74
C GLU A 104 -3.41 -20.27 -22.99
N LEU A 105 -3.98 -20.22 -24.19
CA LEU A 105 -5.02 -19.26 -24.57
C LEU A 105 -6.34 -19.51 -23.82
N GLU A 106 -6.76 -20.77 -23.66
CA GLU A 106 -7.95 -21.10 -22.85
C GLU A 106 -7.76 -20.66 -21.39
N GLN A 107 -6.59 -20.93 -20.82
CA GLN A 107 -6.30 -20.52 -19.45
C GLN A 107 -6.29 -18.99 -19.29
N ALA A 108 -5.76 -18.26 -20.28
CA ALA A 108 -5.79 -16.81 -20.31
C ALA A 108 -7.22 -16.28 -20.42
N LEU A 109 -8.06 -16.89 -21.27
CA LEU A 109 -9.49 -16.55 -21.42
C LEU A 109 -10.24 -16.74 -20.10
N ASP A 110 -10.05 -17.88 -19.44
CA ASP A 110 -10.68 -18.19 -18.17
C ASP A 110 -10.32 -17.16 -17.09
N ASN A 111 -9.03 -16.79 -17.01
CA ASN A 111 -8.55 -15.77 -16.08
C ASN A 111 -9.13 -14.39 -16.40
N HIS A 112 -9.20 -14.02 -17.67
CA HIS A 112 -9.76 -12.75 -18.12
C HIS A 112 -11.25 -12.65 -17.75
N ILE A 113 -12.04 -13.68 -18.05
CA ILE A 113 -13.48 -13.74 -17.72
C ILE A 113 -13.70 -13.76 -16.20
N ALA A 114 -12.85 -14.47 -15.45
CA ALA A 114 -12.92 -14.47 -13.99
C ALA A 114 -12.68 -13.06 -13.41
N ASN A 115 -11.80 -12.27 -14.01
CA ASN A 115 -11.57 -10.88 -13.62
C ASN A 115 -12.78 -9.98 -13.95
N LEU A 116 -13.41 -10.16 -15.12
CA LEU A 116 -14.64 -9.46 -15.48
C LEU A 116 -15.79 -9.80 -14.50
N ARG A 117 -15.94 -11.07 -14.10
CA ARG A 117 -16.90 -11.49 -13.06
C ARG A 117 -16.66 -10.79 -11.73
N LYS A 118 -15.40 -10.67 -11.30
CA LYS A 118 -15.04 -9.98 -10.07
C LYS A 118 -15.39 -8.49 -10.14
N GLN A 119 -15.16 -7.84 -11.27
CA GLN A 119 -15.53 -6.43 -11.47
C GLN A 119 -17.04 -6.21 -11.48
N ALA A 120 -17.82 -7.15 -12.01
CA ALA A 120 -19.28 -7.13 -11.94
C ALA A 120 -19.80 -7.27 -10.50
N GLY A 121 -19.04 -7.94 -9.62
CA GLY A 121 -19.32 -8.09 -8.19
C GLY A 121 -20.22 -9.27 -7.83
N SER A 122 -20.97 -9.84 -8.78
CA SER A 122 -21.68 -11.12 -8.59
C SER A 122 -21.94 -11.82 -9.93
N GLU A 123 -22.09 -13.15 -9.89
CA GLU A 123 -22.40 -13.96 -11.09
C GLU A 123 -23.72 -13.54 -11.72
N SER A 124 -24.76 -13.29 -10.89
CA SER A 124 -26.06 -12.84 -11.41
C SER A 124 -25.97 -11.50 -12.12
N ARG A 125 -25.13 -10.57 -11.65
CA ARG A 125 -24.94 -9.28 -12.30
C ARG A 125 -24.16 -9.43 -13.59
N PHE A 126 -23.11 -10.24 -13.59
CA PHE A 126 -22.33 -10.55 -14.78
C PHE A 126 -23.22 -11.14 -15.90
N GLN A 127 -24.03 -12.15 -15.60
CA GLN A 127 -24.96 -12.75 -16.56
C GLN A 127 -26.04 -11.76 -17.04
N ALA A 128 -26.56 -10.92 -16.14
CA ALA A 128 -27.54 -9.90 -16.52
C ALA A 128 -26.94 -8.83 -17.46
N GLU A 129 -25.68 -8.45 -17.24
CA GLU A 129 -24.98 -7.49 -18.12
C GLU A 129 -24.72 -8.10 -19.50
N LEU A 130 -24.28 -9.37 -19.59
CA LEU A 130 -24.12 -10.08 -20.86
C LEU A 130 -25.45 -10.19 -21.62
N ALA A 131 -26.51 -10.60 -20.94
CA ALA A 131 -27.84 -10.74 -21.54
C ALA A 131 -28.38 -9.38 -22.04
N ARG A 132 -28.07 -8.28 -21.35
CA ARG A 132 -28.46 -6.92 -21.77
C ARG A 132 -27.82 -6.52 -23.10
N GLU A 133 -26.57 -6.90 -23.33
CA GLU A 133 -25.83 -6.67 -24.57
C GLU A 133 -26.15 -7.75 -25.64
N GLY A 134 -27.00 -8.73 -25.33
CA GLY A 134 -27.37 -9.80 -26.25
C GLY A 134 -26.32 -10.91 -26.41
N PHE A 135 -25.34 -10.98 -25.52
CA PHE A 135 -24.26 -11.99 -25.55
C PHE A 135 -24.52 -13.11 -24.54
N SER A 136 -24.15 -14.34 -24.90
CA SER A 136 -23.87 -15.39 -23.91
C SER A 136 -22.39 -15.37 -23.50
N GLU A 137 -22.04 -16.04 -22.40
CA GLU A 137 -20.62 -16.22 -22.03
C GLU A 137 -19.82 -16.95 -23.12
N ARG A 138 -20.48 -17.83 -23.89
CA ARG A 138 -19.86 -18.48 -25.05
C ARG A 138 -19.54 -17.47 -26.15
N ASP A 139 -20.44 -16.53 -26.39
CA ASP A 139 -20.22 -15.48 -27.39
C ASP A 139 -19.12 -14.53 -26.93
N LEU A 140 -19.11 -14.15 -25.64
CA LEU A 140 -18.02 -13.40 -25.03
C LEU A 140 -16.66 -14.09 -25.24
N ARG A 141 -16.56 -15.39 -24.90
CA ARG A 141 -15.33 -16.17 -25.13
C ARG A 141 -14.89 -16.13 -26.59
N LYS A 142 -15.83 -16.27 -27.52
CA LYS A 142 -15.55 -16.25 -28.96
C LYS A 142 -15.02 -14.87 -29.39
N THR A 143 -15.62 -13.79 -28.91
CA THR A 143 -15.23 -12.41 -29.22
C THR A 143 -13.86 -12.05 -28.64
N LEU A 144 -13.57 -12.49 -27.40
CA LEU A 144 -12.31 -12.18 -26.74
C LEU A 144 -11.12 -13.02 -27.21
N ARG A 145 -11.36 -14.15 -27.88
CA ARG A 145 -10.30 -15.11 -28.23
C ARG A 145 -9.19 -14.49 -29.08
N GLU A 146 -9.55 -13.84 -30.19
CA GLU A 146 -8.53 -13.26 -31.09
C GLU A 146 -7.83 -12.04 -30.47
N PRO A 147 -8.53 -11.04 -29.89
CA PRO A 147 -7.86 -9.92 -29.22
C PRO A 147 -6.91 -10.38 -28.11
N LEU A 148 -7.32 -11.38 -27.32
CA LEU A 148 -6.45 -11.91 -26.26
C LEU A 148 -5.23 -12.65 -26.84
N ARG A 149 -5.40 -13.39 -27.94
CA ARG A 149 -4.26 -14.01 -28.63
C ARG A 149 -3.29 -12.96 -29.17
N GLU A 150 -3.78 -11.89 -29.78
CA GLU A 150 -2.96 -10.78 -30.27
C GLU A 150 -2.18 -10.11 -29.13
N GLN A 151 -2.86 -9.81 -28.02
CA GLN A 151 -2.24 -9.28 -26.82
C GLN A 151 -1.12 -10.22 -26.32
N MET A 152 -1.35 -11.53 -26.28
CA MET A 152 -0.35 -12.52 -25.86
C MET A 152 0.83 -12.60 -26.84
N LEU A 153 0.59 -12.49 -28.15
CA LEU A 153 1.65 -12.46 -29.16
C LEU A 153 2.53 -11.23 -29.00
N ALA A 154 1.92 -10.04 -28.87
CA ALA A 154 2.64 -8.79 -28.63
C ALA A 154 3.45 -8.88 -27.34
N GLN A 155 2.86 -9.41 -26.27
CA GLN A 155 3.52 -9.63 -24.98
C GLN A 155 4.74 -10.54 -25.11
N ARG A 156 4.68 -11.64 -25.89
CA ARG A 156 5.84 -12.50 -26.12
C ARG A 156 6.99 -11.82 -26.85
N VAL A 157 6.67 -10.95 -27.81
CA VAL A 157 7.70 -10.16 -28.51
C VAL A 157 8.37 -9.19 -27.53
N VAL A 158 7.56 -8.48 -26.73
CA VAL A 158 8.07 -7.58 -25.68
C VAL A 158 8.95 -8.32 -24.67
N GLU A 159 8.54 -9.52 -24.25
CA GLU A 159 9.32 -10.35 -23.32
C GLU A 159 10.66 -10.77 -23.90
N ARG A 160 10.71 -11.16 -25.18
CA ARG A 160 11.97 -11.49 -25.85
C ARG A 160 12.93 -10.30 -25.88
N VAL A 161 12.44 -9.11 -26.23
CA VAL A 161 13.24 -7.87 -26.22
C VAL A 161 13.72 -7.54 -24.80
N ALA A 162 12.87 -7.74 -23.79
CA ALA A 162 13.17 -7.46 -22.39
C ALA A 162 14.21 -8.42 -21.78
N LEU A 163 14.20 -9.70 -22.14
CA LEU A 163 15.12 -10.71 -21.61
C LEU A 163 16.59 -10.41 -21.95
N GLU A 164 16.84 -9.65 -23.00
CA GLU A 164 18.17 -9.25 -23.43
C GLU A 164 18.72 -8.06 -22.60
N GLN A 165 17.90 -7.41 -21.78
CA GLN A 165 18.24 -6.19 -21.03
C GLN A 165 18.80 -6.45 -19.63
N ALA A 166 19.72 -7.41 -19.51
CA ALA A 166 20.44 -7.63 -18.26
C ALA A 166 21.27 -6.38 -17.86
N VAL A 167 21.24 -6.03 -16.58
CA VAL A 167 22.06 -4.96 -16.01
C VAL A 167 23.30 -5.59 -15.38
N SER A 168 24.49 -5.16 -15.82
CA SER A 168 25.74 -5.63 -15.22
C SER A 168 25.99 -4.94 -13.87
N ALA A 169 26.84 -5.55 -13.02
CA ALA A 169 27.23 -4.93 -11.75
C ALA A 169 27.95 -3.59 -11.96
N GLU A 170 28.75 -3.48 -13.02
CA GLU A 170 29.49 -2.26 -13.38
C GLU A 170 28.55 -1.15 -13.84
N GLU A 171 27.54 -1.49 -14.63
CA GLU A 171 26.51 -0.57 -15.08
C GLU A 171 25.67 -0.05 -13.91
N LEU A 172 25.26 -0.95 -13.01
CA LEU A 172 24.55 -0.59 -11.80
C LEU A 172 25.40 0.33 -10.90
N ARG A 173 26.71 0.06 -10.81
CA ARG A 173 27.63 0.90 -10.02
C ARG A 173 27.77 2.29 -10.62
N ARG A 174 27.97 2.39 -11.93
CA ARG A 174 28.01 3.67 -12.64
C ARG A 174 26.71 4.46 -12.43
N TYR A 175 25.58 3.78 -12.56
CA TYR A 175 24.27 4.38 -12.36
C TYR A 175 24.09 4.92 -10.93
N TYR A 176 24.57 4.21 -9.91
CA TYR A 176 24.63 4.72 -8.54
C TYR A 176 25.51 5.96 -8.43
N ASP A 177 26.74 5.91 -8.96
CA ASP A 177 27.70 7.01 -8.87
C ASP A 177 27.18 8.30 -9.54
N GLU A 178 26.50 8.16 -10.69
CA GLU A 178 25.84 9.27 -11.40
C GLU A 178 24.61 9.83 -10.66
N SER A 179 23.94 8.97 -9.88
CA SER A 179 22.68 9.31 -9.19
C SER A 179 22.86 9.71 -7.73
N ARG A 180 24.07 9.58 -7.18
CA ARG A 180 24.36 9.72 -5.75
C ARG A 180 23.98 11.10 -5.20
N ASP A 181 24.12 12.12 -6.03
CA ASP A 181 23.91 13.51 -5.64
C ASP A 181 22.49 14.01 -6.04
N ASP A 182 21.64 13.14 -6.60
CA ASP A 182 20.23 13.41 -6.90
C ASP A 182 19.32 12.92 -5.74
N PRO A 183 18.76 13.82 -4.91
CA PRO A 183 17.92 13.45 -3.79
C PRO A 183 16.60 12.77 -4.18
N ALA A 184 16.12 12.98 -5.42
CA ALA A 184 14.92 12.32 -5.91
C ALA A 184 15.17 10.82 -6.16
N ARG A 185 16.39 10.49 -6.57
CA ARG A 185 16.79 9.11 -6.86
C ARG A 185 17.41 8.43 -5.64
N ILE A 186 18.37 9.06 -4.97
CA ILE A 186 19.01 8.55 -3.76
C ILE A 186 18.76 9.57 -2.64
N PRO A 187 17.63 9.46 -1.92
CA PRO A 187 17.34 10.35 -0.82
C PRO A 187 18.38 10.19 0.29
N LEU A 188 18.50 11.20 1.15
CA LEU A 188 19.34 11.08 2.33
C LEU A 188 18.72 10.11 3.31
N ARG A 189 19.53 9.19 3.83
CA ARG A 189 19.21 8.45 5.05
C ARG A 189 19.09 9.47 6.19
N PRO A 190 17.95 9.48 6.93
CA PRO A 190 17.75 10.45 7.99
C PRO A 190 18.72 10.21 9.16
N ARG A 191 18.94 11.27 9.93
CA ARG A 191 19.66 11.19 11.21
C ARG A 191 18.99 10.16 12.11
N ALA A 192 19.77 9.40 12.84
CA ALA A 192 19.26 8.42 13.78
C ALA A 192 20.20 8.26 14.95
N VAL A 193 19.66 7.72 16.03
CA VAL A 193 20.40 7.43 17.24
C VAL A 193 20.22 5.98 17.63
N GLU A 194 21.25 5.42 18.24
CA GLU A 194 21.17 4.19 19.02
C GLU A 194 21.29 4.58 20.49
N LEU A 195 20.34 4.10 21.28
CA LEU A 195 20.22 4.46 22.68
C LEU A 195 20.22 3.18 23.51
N SER A 196 20.77 3.27 24.71
CA SER A 196 20.47 2.35 25.79
C SER A 196 19.69 3.07 26.88
N HIS A 197 18.81 2.38 27.59
CA HIS A 197 18.04 2.97 28.68
C HIS A 197 18.07 2.17 29.96
N LEU A 198 17.91 2.86 31.07
CA LEU A 198 17.60 2.30 32.37
C LEU A 198 16.26 2.89 32.78
N VAL A 199 15.31 2.04 33.14
CA VAL A 199 13.97 2.46 33.54
C VAL A 199 13.71 2.03 34.97
N VAL A 200 13.36 2.97 35.85
CA VAL A 200 12.87 2.69 37.21
C VAL A 200 11.39 3.04 37.27
N ILE A 201 10.56 2.04 37.50
CA ILE A 201 9.11 2.17 37.51
C ILE A 201 8.63 2.33 38.96
N PRO A 202 7.82 3.35 39.28
CA PRO A 202 7.16 3.44 40.58
C PRO A 202 6.32 2.20 40.88
N GLN A 203 6.51 1.66 42.07
CA GLN A 203 5.77 0.50 42.57
C GLN A 203 4.80 0.96 43.66
N ALA A 204 3.55 0.51 43.59
CA ALA A 204 2.60 0.76 44.65
C ALA A 204 3.01 -0.03 45.91
N ALA A 205 2.47 0.35 47.07
CA ALA A 205 2.67 -0.44 48.28
C ALA A 205 2.24 -1.90 48.07
N PRO A 206 2.93 -2.91 48.64
CA PRO A 206 2.64 -4.32 48.40
C PRO A 206 1.16 -4.69 48.63
N GLU A 207 0.52 -4.09 49.63
CA GLU A 207 -0.89 -4.31 49.94
C GLU A 207 -1.81 -3.77 48.84
N GLN A 208 -1.49 -2.59 48.29
CA GLN A 208 -2.25 -1.98 47.20
C GLN A 208 -2.05 -2.73 45.88
N GLU A 209 -0.83 -3.18 45.61
CA GLU A 209 -0.54 -4.02 44.45
C GLU A 209 -1.24 -5.37 44.54
N ALA A 210 -1.22 -6.01 45.70
CA ALA A 210 -1.94 -7.27 45.93
C ALA A 210 -3.45 -7.10 45.75
N ALA A 211 -4.03 -6.00 46.24
CA ALA A 211 -5.45 -5.70 46.04
C ALA A 211 -5.79 -5.45 44.57
N LEU A 212 -4.93 -4.72 43.85
CA LEU A 212 -5.07 -4.46 42.41
C LEU A 212 -5.02 -5.75 41.60
N ARG A 213 -4.01 -6.61 41.85
CA ARG A 213 -3.86 -7.93 41.23
C ARG A 213 -5.05 -8.84 41.52
N ALA A 214 -5.59 -8.81 42.74
CA ALA A 214 -6.78 -9.59 43.11
C ALA A 214 -8.00 -9.17 42.29
N ARG A 215 -8.22 -7.87 42.09
CA ARG A 215 -9.33 -7.33 41.28
C ARG A 215 -9.17 -7.61 39.79
N LEU A 216 -7.96 -7.44 39.25
CA LEU A 216 -7.64 -7.82 37.87
C LEU A 216 -7.92 -9.31 37.64
N GLY A 217 -7.42 -10.17 38.54
CA GLY A 217 -7.66 -11.62 38.48
C GLY A 217 -9.13 -12.01 38.66
N GLU A 218 -9.91 -11.24 39.43
CA GLU A 218 -11.36 -11.43 39.52
C GLU A 218 -12.03 -11.16 38.17
N ALA A 219 -11.72 -10.05 37.51
CA ALA A 219 -12.27 -9.74 36.20
C ALA A 219 -11.89 -10.80 35.16
N GLN A 220 -10.62 -11.21 35.12
CA GLN A 220 -10.16 -12.28 34.22
C GLN A 220 -10.91 -13.60 34.46
N ARG A 221 -11.09 -14.02 35.72
CA ARG A 221 -11.86 -15.24 36.04
C ARG A 221 -13.31 -15.17 35.61
N ARG A 222 -13.98 -14.02 35.80
CA ARG A 222 -15.37 -13.81 35.40
C ARG A 222 -15.53 -13.84 33.87
N LEU A 223 -14.63 -13.19 33.15
CA LEU A 223 -14.59 -13.24 31.69
C LEU A 223 -14.32 -14.66 31.17
N ALA A 224 -13.37 -15.38 31.77
CA ALA A 224 -13.06 -16.77 31.40
C ALA A 224 -14.22 -17.74 31.70
N ALA A 225 -15.05 -17.44 32.70
CA ALA A 225 -16.27 -18.17 33.00
C ALA A 225 -17.44 -17.88 32.03
N GLY A 226 -17.23 -17.01 31.03
CA GLY A 226 -18.22 -16.65 30.02
C GLY A 226 -19.17 -15.53 30.43
N GLU A 227 -18.86 -14.78 31.50
CA GLU A 227 -19.65 -13.61 31.86
C GLU A 227 -19.47 -12.48 30.83
N GLU A 228 -20.56 -11.80 30.49
CA GLU A 228 -20.55 -10.73 29.50
C GLU A 228 -19.62 -9.58 29.90
N PHE A 229 -18.76 -9.14 28.96
CA PHE A 229 -17.74 -8.12 29.21
C PHE A 229 -18.34 -6.83 29.77
N ALA A 230 -19.49 -6.41 29.25
CA ALA A 230 -20.20 -5.22 29.72
C ALA A 230 -20.60 -5.32 31.21
N VAL A 231 -20.95 -6.52 31.69
CA VAL A 231 -21.34 -6.75 33.09
C VAL A 231 -20.11 -6.67 33.99
N VAL A 232 -19.01 -7.33 33.61
CA VAL A 232 -17.75 -7.28 34.36
C VAL A 232 -17.20 -5.85 34.39
N ALA A 233 -17.25 -5.13 33.26
CA ALA A 233 -16.82 -3.75 33.17
C ALA A 233 -17.66 -2.83 34.08
N THR A 234 -18.97 -2.97 34.09
CA THR A 234 -19.85 -2.17 34.98
C THR A 234 -19.56 -2.43 36.45
N ALA A 235 -19.21 -3.67 36.81
CA ALA A 235 -18.97 -4.07 38.19
C ALA A 235 -17.58 -3.68 38.72
N LEU A 236 -16.54 -3.76 37.89
CA LEU A 236 -15.15 -3.74 38.36
C LEU A 236 -14.28 -2.61 37.77
N SER A 237 -14.66 -2.05 36.62
CA SER A 237 -13.86 -1.02 35.92
C SER A 237 -13.94 0.33 36.63
N GLU A 238 -12.81 1.02 36.67
CA GLU A 238 -12.67 2.38 37.20
C GLU A 238 -12.69 3.45 36.10
N ASP A 239 -12.81 3.04 34.83
CA ASP A 239 -12.96 3.99 33.72
C ASP A 239 -14.38 4.57 33.66
N PRO A 240 -14.57 5.86 33.31
CA PRO A 240 -15.91 6.43 33.13
C PRO A 240 -16.81 5.67 32.15
N ALA A 241 -16.25 4.94 31.18
CA ALA A 241 -17.01 4.10 30.27
C ALA A 241 -17.63 2.86 30.95
N ALA A 242 -17.29 2.55 32.21
CA ALA A 242 -17.88 1.46 32.99
C ALA A 242 -19.42 1.53 32.99
N ALA A 243 -19.99 2.73 33.10
CA ALA A 243 -21.44 2.96 33.06
C ALA A 243 -22.11 2.55 31.73
N ARG A 244 -21.33 2.37 30.66
CA ARG A 244 -21.77 1.87 29.34
C ARG A 244 -21.17 0.49 29.03
N GLY A 245 -20.83 -0.28 30.07
CA GLY A 245 -20.20 -1.59 29.93
C GLY A 245 -18.82 -1.54 29.28
N GLY A 246 -18.07 -0.46 29.52
CA GLY A 246 -16.71 -0.26 29.02
C GLY A 246 -16.61 0.22 27.57
N ASP A 247 -17.71 0.49 26.88
CA ASP A 247 -17.71 0.90 25.46
C ASP A 247 -17.18 2.32 25.27
N LEU A 248 -16.06 2.41 24.54
CA LEU A 248 -15.38 3.66 24.18
C LEU A 248 -15.79 4.20 22.81
N GLY A 249 -16.59 3.45 22.04
CA GLY A 249 -16.98 3.81 20.69
C GLY A 249 -15.83 3.67 19.68
N TRP A 250 -15.96 4.36 18.55
CA TRP A 250 -15.02 4.28 17.44
C TRP A 250 -13.86 5.25 17.59
N TRP A 251 -12.64 4.71 17.53
CA TRP A 251 -11.39 5.48 17.54
C TRP A 251 -10.52 5.10 16.35
N ALA A 252 -9.80 6.06 15.78
CA ALA A 252 -8.66 5.70 14.95
C ALA A 252 -7.51 5.28 15.88
N LEU A 253 -6.79 4.21 15.54
CA LEU A 253 -5.67 3.72 16.36
C LEU A 253 -4.65 4.82 16.68
N LYS A 254 -4.39 5.72 15.72
CA LYS A 254 -3.48 6.88 15.89
C LYS A 254 -3.95 7.94 16.91
N ASP A 255 -5.26 7.99 17.18
CA ASP A 255 -5.86 8.98 18.08
C ASP A 255 -5.96 8.44 19.52
N ILE A 256 -5.59 7.18 19.75
CA ILE A 256 -5.52 6.58 21.09
C ILE A 256 -4.27 7.10 21.79
N ALA A 257 -4.47 7.86 22.88
CA ALA A 257 -3.40 8.56 23.58
C ALA A 257 -2.35 7.64 24.24
N LEU A 258 -2.73 6.41 24.57
CA LEU A 258 -1.83 5.40 25.17
C LEU A 258 -1.32 4.44 24.08
N PRO A 259 -0.03 4.51 23.69
CA PRO A 259 0.51 3.67 22.62
C PRO A 259 0.38 2.16 22.91
N GLU A 260 0.47 1.76 24.17
CA GLU A 260 0.38 0.36 24.58
C GLU A 260 -1.01 -0.22 24.28
N LEU A 261 -2.06 0.60 24.46
CA LEU A 261 -3.42 0.22 24.08
C LEU A 261 -3.57 0.18 22.56
N ALA A 262 -3.01 1.18 21.85
CA ALA A 262 -3.08 1.22 20.39
C ALA A 262 -2.39 -0.01 19.76
N LEU A 263 -1.22 -0.41 20.28
CA LEU A 263 -0.48 -1.60 19.84
C LEU A 263 -1.28 -2.88 20.13
N ALA A 264 -1.77 -3.06 21.36
CA ALA A 264 -2.57 -4.22 21.70
C ALA A 264 -3.83 -4.32 20.83
N LEU A 265 -4.55 -3.21 20.64
CA LEU A 265 -5.74 -3.17 19.77
C LEU A 265 -5.41 -3.40 18.30
N ALA A 266 -4.22 -3.01 17.83
CA ALA A 266 -3.77 -3.25 16.47
C ALA A 266 -3.62 -4.76 16.17
N GLU A 267 -3.29 -5.57 17.17
CA GLU A 267 -3.13 -7.02 17.06
C GLU A 267 -4.44 -7.80 17.27
N LEU A 268 -5.41 -7.24 17.99
CA LEU A 268 -6.69 -7.91 18.25
C LEU A 268 -7.60 -7.96 17.02
N ALA A 269 -8.15 -9.15 16.76
CA ALA A 269 -9.26 -9.36 15.83
C ALA A 269 -10.63 -9.12 16.51
N PRO A 270 -11.70 -8.79 15.75
CA PRO A 270 -13.05 -8.66 16.30
C PRO A 270 -13.47 -9.86 17.17
N GLY A 271 -13.98 -9.57 18.36
CA GLY A 271 -14.36 -10.55 19.38
C GLY A 271 -13.22 -10.98 20.32
N GLN A 272 -11.96 -10.71 19.99
CA GLN A 272 -10.82 -11.07 20.84
C GLN A 272 -10.64 -10.11 22.02
N THR A 273 -10.03 -10.63 23.09
CA THR A 273 -9.74 -9.89 24.32
C THR A 273 -8.24 -9.97 24.63
N ALA A 274 -7.60 -8.83 24.90
CA ALA A 274 -6.29 -8.76 25.53
C ALA A 274 -6.49 -8.74 27.06
N GLU A 275 -5.98 -9.78 27.73
CA GLU A 275 -6.26 -10.05 29.15
C GLU A 275 -5.54 -9.12 30.13
N GLU A 276 -4.40 -8.55 29.71
CA GLU A 276 -3.63 -7.60 30.53
C GLU A 276 -2.78 -6.71 29.61
N VAL A 277 -3.08 -5.42 29.59
CA VAL A 277 -2.25 -4.38 28.98
C VAL A 277 -1.88 -3.39 30.08
N ARG A 278 -0.58 -3.22 30.33
CA ARG A 278 -0.09 -2.25 31.33
C ARG A 278 0.20 -0.92 30.67
N SER A 279 -0.25 0.17 31.28
CA SER A 279 0.14 1.54 30.91
C SER A 279 0.59 2.35 32.12
N GLU A 280 1.04 3.58 31.91
CA GLU A 280 1.38 4.53 32.99
C GLU A 280 0.20 4.83 33.95
N ARG A 281 -1.04 4.59 33.50
CA ARG A 281 -2.26 4.81 34.31
C ARG A 281 -2.67 3.59 35.14
N GLY A 282 -2.26 2.38 34.74
CA GLY A 282 -2.66 1.14 35.38
C GLY A 282 -2.85 -0.02 34.41
N TYR A 283 -3.71 -0.97 34.77
CA TYR A 283 -3.95 -2.18 34.00
C TYR A 283 -5.26 -2.10 33.24
N HIS A 284 -5.24 -2.61 32.01
CA HIS A 284 -6.37 -2.60 31.09
C HIS A 284 -6.64 -4.01 30.60
N ILE A 285 -7.91 -4.41 30.58
CA ILE A 285 -8.41 -5.54 29.79
C ILE A 285 -9.13 -4.94 28.60
N LEU A 286 -8.75 -5.29 27.38
CA LEU A 286 -9.31 -4.70 26.16
C LEU A 286 -10.06 -5.75 25.36
N LYS A 287 -11.26 -5.44 24.89
CA LYS A 287 -12.02 -6.30 23.97
C LYS A 287 -12.29 -5.58 22.66
N MET A 288 -11.89 -6.19 21.55
CA MET A 288 -12.20 -5.68 20.21
C MET A 288 -13.65 -6.03 19.87
N GLU A 289 -14.47 -5.03 19.57
CA GLU A 289 -15.85 -5.24 19.11
C GLU A 289 -15.87 -5.29 17.58
N GLU A 290 -15.37 -4.23 16.93
CA GLU A 290 -15.44 -4.06 15.48
C GLU A 290 -14.18 -3.36 14.96
N ARG A 291 -13.82 -3.62 13.69
CA ARG A 291 -12.70 -2.98 13.00
C ARG A 291 -13.11 -2.58 11.58
N ASP A 292 -12.75 -1.37 11.20
CA ASP A 292 -12.84 -0.83 9.85
C ASP A 292 -11.52 -0.14 9.49
N GLY A 293 -10.65 -0.85 8.78
CA GLY A 293 -9.29 -0.39 8.49
C GLY A 293 -8.51 -0.08 9.76
N GLN A 294 -8.11 1.19 9.94
CA GLN A 294 -7.41 1.70 11.13
C GLN A 294 -8.36 2.25 12.21
N ARG A 295 -9.68 2.18 12.00
CA ARG A 295 -10.67 2.53 13.02
C ARG A 295 -11.12 1.27 13.75
N VAL A 296 -11.17 1.36 15.06
CA VAL A 296 -11.54 0.26 15.95
C VAL A 296 -12.62 0.72 16.91
N ARG A 297 -13.58 -0.17 17.18
CA ARG A 297 -14.52 -0.05 18.29
C ARG A 297 -14.14 -1.09 19.33
N PHE A 298 -13.94 -0.67 20.56
CA PHE A 298 -13.46 -1.55 21.61
C PHE A 298 -14.06 -1.19 22.97
N ARG A 299 -14.02 -2.17 23.88
CA ARG A 299 -14.35 -2.00 25.29
C ARG A 299 -13.10 -2.11 26.15
N GLN A 300 -13.12 -1.46 27.31
CA GLN A 300 -12.08 -1.62 28.32
C GLN A 300 -12.64 -1.91 29.72
N ILE A 301 -11.87 -2.67 30.50
CA ILE A 301 -11.92 -2.70 31.96
C ILE A 301 -10.60 -2.13 32.46
N PHE A 302 -10.67 -1.00 33.15
CA PHE A 302 -9.49 -0.28 33.64
C PHE A 302 -9.39 -0.39 35.15
N PHE A 303 -8.19 -0.64 35.64
CA PHE A 303 -7.84 -0.59 37.06
C PHE A 303 -6.71 0.41 37.25
N ALA A 304 -6.96 1.50 37.98
CA ALA A 304 -5.95 2.53 38.20
C ALA A 304 -4.83 1.99 39.09
N LEU A 305 -3.58 2.36 38.75
CA LEU A 305 -2.45 2.12 39.62
C LEU A 305 -2.40 3.21 40.70
N PRO A 306 -2.61 2.88 41.99
CA PRO A 306 -2.69 3.88 43.04
C PRO A 306 -1.29 4.32 43.50
N LEU A 307 -0.55 5.01 42.62
CA LEU A 307 0.78 5.53 42.96
C LEU A 307 0.68 6.78 43.84
N SER A 308 1.16 6.68 45.07
CA SER A 308 1.36 7.83 45.95
C SER A 308 2.57 8.67 45.53
N GLU A 309 2.66 9.89 46.06
CA GLU A 309 3.85 10.72 45.87
C GLU A 309 5.09 10.07 46.50
N ALA A 310 4.92 9.33 47.60
CA ALA A 310 6.01 8.58 48.23
C ALA A 310 6.54 7.48 47.30
N ASP A 311 5.67 6.77 46.58
CA ASP A 311 6.07 5.72 45.63
C ASP A 311 6.87 6.30 44.46
N ARG A 312 6.43 7.46 43.93
CA ARG A 312 7.14 8.18 42.88
C ARG A 312 8.49 8.69 43.36
N GLN A 313 8.53 9.25 44.57
CA GLN A 313 9.76 9.76 45.16
C GLN A 313 10.77 8.62 45.42
N ALA A 314 10.31 7.46 45.91
CA ALA A 314 11.15 6.28 46.10
C ALA A 314 11.75 5.78 44.77
N ALA A 315 10.95 5.72 43.69
CA ALA A 315 11.46 5.36 42.37
C ALA A 315 12.46 6.39 41.82
N ARG A 316 12.20 7.68 42.05
CA ARG A 316 13.12 8.76 41.67
C ARG A 316 14.45 8.66 42.40
N ASP A 317 14.42 8.37 43.70
CA ASP A 317 15.62 8.23 44.51
C ASP A 317 16.42 6.97 44.13
N ARG A 318 15.74 5.85 43.84
CA ARG A 318 16.37 4.64 43.27
C ARG A 318 17.02 4.92 41.90
N ALA A 319 16.36 5.67 41.02
CA ALA A 319 16.95 6.09 39.75
C ALA A 319 18.16 7.03 39.96
N ARG A 320 18.09 7.94 40.95
CA ARG A 320 19.19 8.83 41.30
C ARG A 320 20.38 8.07 41.86
N GLU A 321 20.16 7.04 42.67
CA GLU A 321 21.20 6.16 43.17
C GLU A 321 21.90 5.43 42.02
N ALA A 322 21.14 4.88 41.07
CA ALA A 322 21.69 4.29 39.85
C ALA A 322 22.55 5.30 39.07
N TRP A 323 22.05 6.52 38.89
CA TRP A 323 22.79 7.60 38.23
C TRP A 323 24.07 7.98 38.96
N GLN A 324 24.06 8.03 40.30
CA GLN A 324 25.24 8.30 41.13
C GLN A 324 26.30 7.19 40.98
N LYS A 325 25.88 5.92 40.92
CA LYS A 325 26.80 4.80 40.65
C LYS A 325 27.46 4.96 39.27
N LEU A 326 26.71 5.34 38.25
CA LEU A 326 27.25 5.62 36.91
C LEU A 326 28.26 6.77 36.93
N GLN A 327 27.95 7.88 37.63
CA GLN A 327 28.86 9.02 37.82
C GLN A 327 30.14 8.66 38.57
N ALA A 328 30.08 7.67 39.47
CA ALA A 328 31.24 7.11 40.15
C ALA A 328 32.07 6.13 39.29
N GLY A 329 31.67 5.88 38.03
CA GLY A 329 32.38 5.01 37.09
C GLY A 329 31.96 3.54 37.12
N ALA A 330 30.78 3.21 37.67
CA ALA A 330 30.24 1.85 37.58
C ALA A 330 29.92 1.47 36.13
N ASP A 331 30.03 0.18 35.81
CA ASP A 331 29.71 -0.35 34.49
C ASP A 331 28.20 -0.21 34.18
N TRP A 332 27.88 0.26 32.97
CA TRP A 332 26.50 0.50 32.54
C TRP A 332 25.64 -0.77 32.57
N GLN A 333 26.16 -1.89 32.08
CA GLN A 333 25.39 -3.13 32.01
C GLN A 333 25.12 -3.68 33.41
N ALA A 334 26.08 -3.58 34.32
CA ALA A 334 25.89 -3.95 35.72
C ALA A 334 24.80 -3.11 36.40
N VAL A 335 24.83 -1.79 36.22
CA VAL A 335 23.82 -0.89 36.81
C VAL A 335 22.43 -1.10 36.19
N VAL A 336 22.34 -1.29 34.87
CA VAL A 336 21.07 -1.65 34.21
C VAL A 336 20.54 -2.97 34.76
N GLY A 337 21.39 -3.99 34.91
CA GLY A 337 21.00 -5.28 35.47
C GLY A 337 20.47 -5.21 36.90
N GLU A 338 21.02 -4.31 37.72
CA GLU A 338 20.61 -4.13 39.13
C GLU A 338 19.35 -3.25 39.29
N TYR A 339 19.24 -2.17 38.50
CA TYR A 339 18.23 -1.12 38.75
C TYR A 339 17.10 -1.05 37.72
N SER A 340 17.28 -1.58 36.51
CA SER A 340 16.24 -1.45 35.48
C SER A 340 15.08 -2.41 35.72
N ASP A 341 13.87 -1.86 35.72
CA ASP A 341 12.61 -2.60 35.78
C ASP A 341 12.09 -2.96 34.37
N ASP A 342 12.76 -2.49 33.31
CA ASP A 342 12.43 -2.86 31.92
C ASP A 342 13.04 -4.22 31.54
N ALA A 343 12.36 -5.29 31.96
CA ALA A 343 12.81 -6.66 31.74
C ALA A 343 13.18 -7.00 30.27
N PRO A 344 12.44 -6.56 29.24
CA PRO A 344 12.76 -6.88 27.84
C PRO A 344 14.15 -6.42 27.38
N THR A 345 14.64 -5.28 27.87
CA THR A 345 15.93 -4.72 27.45
C THR A 345 17.03 -4.87 28.49
N ARG A 346 16.68 -5.09 29.77
CA ARG A 346 17.63 -5.16 30.90
C ARG A 346 18.81 -6.09 30.63
N ASP A 347 18.53 -7.31 30.20
CA ASP A 347 19.56 -8.33 30.01
C ASP A 347 20.48 -8.03 28.81
N GLN A 348 20.05 -7.10 27.94
CA GLN A 348 20.81 -6.59 26.80
C GLN A 348 21.47 -5.23 27.10
N GLY A 349 21.57 -4.85 28.38
CA GLY A 349 22.14 -3.57 28.80
C GLY A 349 21.24 -2.38 28.44
N GLY A 350 19.94 -2.59 28.30
CA GLY A 350 18.99 -1.53 28.01
C GLY A 350 18.95 -1.09 26.55
N ARG A 351 19.61 -1.83 25.64
CA ARG A 351 19.72 -1.44 24.23
C ARG A 351 18.35 -1.34 23.55
N LEU A 352 18.13 -0.22 22.87
CA LEU A 352 16.97 0.05 22.04
C LEU A 352 17.32 -0.16 20.55
N PRO A 353 16.33 -0.47 19.70
CA PRO A 353 16.50 -0.44 18.25
C PRO A 353 16.98 0.94 17.78
N ARG A 354 17.64 1.00 16.62
CA ARG A 354 18.00 2.27 15.99
C ARG A 354 16.76 3.12 15.70
N ILE A 355 16.73 4.35 16.22
CA ILE A 355 15.58 5.25 16.13
C ILE A 355 15.95 6.44 15.24
N PRO A 356 15.25 6.67 14.11
CA PRO A 356 15.37 7.93 13.39
C PRO A 356 15.04 9.11 14.31
N GLU A 357 15.88 10.16 14.33
CA GLU A 357 15.69 11.30 15.26
C GLU A 357 14.34 12.00 15.03
N GLU A 358 13.76 11.91 13.84
CA GLU A 358 12.42 12.42 13.54
C GLU A 358 11.29 11.65 14.26
N GLN A 359 11.51 10.37 14.61
CA GLN A 359 10.55 9.51 15.31
C GLN A 359 10.64 9.60 16.83
N LEU A 360 11.66 10.26 17.37
CA LEU A 360 11.75 10.53 18.81
C LEU A 360 10.64 11.50 19.22
N ASP A 361 9.89 11.14 20.26
CA ASP A 361 8.98 12.09 20.89
C ASP A 361 9.75 13.23 21.58
N ASP A 362 9.09 14.38 21.76
CA ASP A 362 9.72 15.62 22.24
C ASP A 362 10.41 15.48 23.61
N ARG A 363 9.90 14.58 24.45
CA ARG A 363 10.44 14.28 25.79
C ARG A 363 11.82 13.67 25.69
N TYR A 364 12.02 12.71 24.78
CA TYR A 364 13.33 12.09 24.57
C TYR A 364 14.23 12.95 23.69
N ARG A 365 13.67 13.63 22.68
CA ARG A 365 14.43 14.49 21.75
C ARG A 365 15.29 15.50 22.48
N THR A 366 14.69 16.26 23.40
CA THR A 366 15.38 17.31 24.18
C THR A 366 16.57 16.75 24.98
N VAL A 367 16.39 15.55 25.56
CA VAL A 367 17.44 14.89 26.35
C VAL A 367 18.56 14.39 25.43
N VAL A 368 18.20 13.70 24.35
CA VAL A 368 19.16 13.12 23.40
C VAL A 368 19.99 14.20 22.72
N GLU A 369 19.38 15.33 22.32
CA GLU A 369 20.09 16.46 21.69
C GLU A 369 21.22 17.02 22.54
N ALA A 370 21.10 16.96 23.87
CA ALA A 370 22.12 17.44 24.81
C ALA A 370 23.26 16.45 25.07
N LEU A 371 23.19 15.21 24.54
CA LEU A 371 24.18 14.17 24.76
C LEU A 371 25.17 14.02 23.60
N GLU A 372 26.41 13.69 23.94
CA GLU A 372 27.41 13.15 23.04
C GLU A 372 27.48 11.61 23.11
N PRO A 373 27.93 10.90 22.04
CA PRO A 373 28.08 9.45 22.08
C PRO A 373 28.97 8.98 23.23
N GLY A 374 28.49 8.01 23.99
CA GLY A 374 29.10 7.48 25.21
C GLY A 374 28.57 8.10 26.50
N GLU A 375 27.93 9.28 26.43
CA GLU A 375 27.38 9.95 27.60
C GLU A 375 26.01 9.40 28.00
N TYR A 376 25.68 9.57 29.29
CA TYR A 376 24.37 9.27 29.84
C TYR A 376 23.71 10.53 30.41
N SER A 377 22.39 10.59 30.27
CA SER A 377 21.58 11.69 30.76
C SER A 377 21.55 11.76 32.29
N GLY A 378 21.04 12.87 32.81
CA GLY A 378 20.48 12.89 34.16
C GLY A 378 19.23 12.00 34.27
N VAL A 379 18.71 11.85 35.49
CA VAL A 379 17.41 11.22 35.72
C VAL A 379 16.30 12.16 35.27
N PHE A 380 15.44 11.69 34.36
CA PHE A 380 14.29 12.44 33.88
C PHE A 380 13.02 11.57 33.86
N PRO A 381 11.81 12.16 33.88
CA PRO A 381 10.58 11.38 33.80
C PRO A 381 10.37 10.84 32.38
N GLY A 382 10.39 9.52 32.21
CA GLY A 382 9.98 8.80 31.00
C GLY A 382 8.48 8.46 31.03
N ARG A 383 8.01 7.59 30.11
CA ARG A 383 6.57 7.21 30.03
C ARG A 383 6.10 6.43 31.25
N HIS A 384 6.86 5.43 31.68
CA HIS A 384 6.42 4.50 32.75
C HIS A 384 7.07 4.77 34.11
N GLY A 385 7.92 5.79 34.21
CA GLY A 385 8.71 6.02 35.42
C GLY A 385 9.87 6.97 35.17
N TYR A 386 10.94 6.80 35.91
CA TYR A 386 12.16 7.59 35.76
C TYR A 386 13.16 6.86 34.88
N GLN A 387 13.86 7.60 34.03
CA GLN A 387 14.77 7.01 33.06
C GLN A 387 16.12 7.72 33.05
N ILE A 388 17.13 6.94 32.66
CA ILE A 388 18.46 7.41 32.27
C ILE A 388 18.69 6.86 30.86
N LEU A 389 19.02 7.73 29.93
CA LEU A 389 19.41 7.34 28.58
C LEU A 389 20.92 7.39 28.47
N ARG A 390 21.50 6.47 27.68
CA ARG A 390 22.87 6.54 27.21
C ARG A 390 22.84 6.62 25.70
N LEU A 391 23.51 7.61 25.13
CA LEU A 391 23.67 7.72 23.68
C LEU A 391 24.81 6.79 23.26
N GLU A 392 24.51 5.74 22.49
CA GLU A 392 25.55 4.83 22.01
C GLU A 392 26.19 5.38 20.74
N THR A 393 25.37 5.71 19.75
CA THR A 393 25.80 6.29 18.48
C THR A 393 24.80 7.33 17.98
N ARG A 394 25.29 8.30 17.20
CA ARG A 394 24.48 9.27 16.47
C ARG A 394 24.94 9.31 15.02
N ASP A 395 24.08 8.82 14.14
CA ASP A 395 24.31 8.83 12.70
C ASP A 395 23.96 10.20 12.11
N ALA A 396 24.88 10.80 11.37
CA ALA A 396 24.58 11.94 10.54
C ALA A 396 23.71 11.55 9.35
N ALA A 397 22.94 12.52 8.83
CA ALA A 397 22.27 12.34 7.54
C ALA A 397 23.33 12.13 6.45
N ARG A 398 23.14 11.10 5.63
CA ARG A 398 24.05 10.75 4.53
C ARG A 398 23.28 10.14 3.37
N PRO A 399 23.77 10.19 2.12
CA PRO A 399 23.21 9.38 1.05
C PRO A 399 23.22 7.90 1.43
N TYR A 400 22.23 7.14 0.97
CA TYR A 400 22.29 5.68 1.09
C TYR A 400 23.51 5.14 0.33
N ALA A 401 24.19 4.16 0.94
CA ALA A 401 25.30 3.46 0.32
C ALA A 401 24.80 2.57 -0.82
N PHE A 402 25.69 2.21 -1.74
CA PHE A 402 25.36 1.36 -2.90
C PHE A 402 24.59 0.11 -2.48
N GLU A 403 25.07 -0.60 -1.48
CA GLU A 403 24.50 -1.86 -0.98
C GLU A 403 23.08 -1.67 -0.42
N GLU A 404 22.77 -0.49 0.15
CA GLU A 404 21.47 -0.18 0.73
C GLU A 404 20.39 0.09 -0.33
N VAL A 405 20.80 0.47 -1.55
CA VAL A 405 19.86 0.82 -2.64
C VAL A 405 20.05 -0.02 -3.91
N ALA A 406 21.01 -0.94 -3.95
CA ALA A 406 21.39 -1.68 -5.16
C ALA A 406 20.21 -2.41 -5.79
N ASP A 407 19.38 -3.10 -5.01
CA ASP A 407 18.25 -3.86 -5.55
C ASP A 407 17.17 -2.96 -6.13
N ARG A 408 16.86 -1.85 -5.45
CA ARG A 408 15.92 -0.82 -5.93
C ARG A 408 16.43 -0.17 -7.22
N LEU A 409 17.70 0.24 -7.24
CA LEU A 409 18.32 0.87 -8.42
C LEU A 409 18.42 -0.12 -9.59
N ARG A 410 18.68 -1.41 -9.32
CA ARG A 410 18.67 -2.45 -10.35
C ARG A 410 17.28 -2.60 -10.97
N ALA A 411 16.23 -2.67 -10.16
CA ALA A 411 14.87 -2.76 -10.66
C ALA A 411 14.50 -1.52 -11.50
N GLU A 412 14.86 -0.32 -11.05
CA GLU A 412 14.64 0.92 -11.81
C GLU A 412 15.40 0.93 -13.15
N LEU A 413 16.68 0.55 -13.14
CA LEU A 413 17.52 0.55 -14.32
C LEU A 413 17.10 -0.53 -15.33
N VAL A 414 16.75 -1.73 -14.87
CA VAL A 414 16.18 -2.80 -15.71
C VAL A 414 14.88 -2.31 -16.36
N GLY A 415 14.00 -1.67 -15.59
CA GLY A 415 12.76 -1.09 -16.11
C GLY A 415 13.01 -0.05 -17.18
N ARG A 416 13.97 0.86 -16.96
CA ARG A 416 14.33 1.88 -17.95
C ARG A 416 14.90 1.27 -19.23
N LYS A 417 15.90 0.39 -19.11
CA LYS A 417 16.52 -0.26 -20.28
C LYS A 417 15.50 -1.06 -21.08
N ARG A 418 14.59 -1.76 -20.39
CA ARG A 418 13.49 -2.48 -21.03
C ARG A 418 12.60 -1.52 -21.85
N ASN A 419 12.18 -0.41 -21.26
CA ASN A 419 11.31 0.55 -21.96
C ASN A 419 12.03 1.17 -23.17
N GLU A 420 13.27 1.64 -22.99
CA GLU A 420 14.08 2.19 -24.08
C GLU A 420 14.31 1.16 -25.20
N ALA A 421 14.58 -0.10 -24.86
CA ALA A 421 14.77 -1.17 -25.83
C ALA A 421 13.47 -1.46 -26.62
N ILE A 422 12.31 -1.47 -25.96
CA ILE A 422 11.02 -1.66 -26.63
C ILE A 422 10.73 -0.48 -27.58
N GLU A 423 10.95 0.76 -27.14
CA GLU A 423 10.76 1.95 -27.99
C GLU A 423 11.67 1.91 -29.23
N GLN A 424 12.95 1.60 -29.05
CA GLN A 424 13.90 1.44 -30.17
C GLN A 424 13.50 0.29 -31.10
N TYR A 425 13.00 -0.80 -30.53
CA TYR A 425 12.54 -1.95 -31.29
C TYR A 425 11.29 -1.60 -32.12
N LEU A 426 10.29 -0.94 -31.53
CA LEU A 426 9.12 -0.44 -32.25
C LEU A 426 9.50 0.53 -33.38
N ALA A 427 10.42 1.46 -33.12
CA ALA A 427 10.93 2.38 -34.15
C ALA A 427 11.70 1.66 -35.28
N THR A 428 12.24 0.48 -35.00
CA THR A 428 12.85 -0.39 -36.01
C THR A 428 11.76 -1.10 -36.82
N LEU A 429 10.76 -1.67 -36.14
CA LEU A 429 9.60 -2.31 -36.80
C LEU A 429 8.85 -1.35 -37.71
N GLU A 430 8.66 -0.08 -37.33
CA GLU A 430 8.03 0.93 -38.18
C GLU A 430 8.77 1.19 -39.51
N LYS A 431 10.07 0.88 -39.59
CA LYS A 431 10.85 0.99 -40.83
C LYS A 431 10.80 -0.28 -41.68
N GLU A 432 10.51 -1.43 -41.06
CA GLU A 432 10.49 -2.75 -41.69
C GLU A 432 9.08 -3.24 -42.06
N ILE A 433 8.06 -2.66 -41.44
CA ILE A 433 6.64 -3.00 -41.59
C ILE A 433 5.92 -1.78 -42.16
N VAL A 434 5.08 -1.99 -43.18
CA VAL A 434 4.39 -0.88 -43.82
C VAL A 434 3.27 -0.41 -42.90
N VAL A 435 3.37 0.83 -42.42
CA VAL A 435 2.33 1.47 -41.60
C VAL A 435 1.65 2.57 -42.40
N SER A 436 0.33 2.47 -42.53
CA SER A 436 -0.53 3.53 -43.08
C SER A 436 -1.38 4.13 -41.96
N ARG A 437 -1.51 5.45 -41.94
CA ARG A 437 -2.30 6.21 -40.97
C ARG A 437 -3.35 7.00 -41.73
N ALA A 438 -4.62 6.80 -41.38
CA ALA A 438 -5.70 7.63 -41.89
C ALA A 438 -5.94 8.82 -40.95
N GLU A 439 -6.43 9.92 -41.53
CA GLU A 439 -6.86 11.08 -40.74
C GLU A 439 -8.08 10.67 -39.89
N LEU A 440 -8.04 11.00 -38.60
CA LEU A 440 -9.16 10.73 -37.72
C LEU A 440 -10.31 11.70 -38.02
N PRO A 441 -11.56 11.21 -38.07
CA PRO A 441 -12.73 12.08 -38.22
C PRO A 441 -12.81 13.11 -37.09
N PRO A 442 -13.51 14.24 -37.30
CA PRO A 442 -13.87 15.17 -36.23
C PRO A 442 -14.60 14.43 -35.10
N VAL A 443 -14.32 14.80 -33.84
CA VAL A 443 -14.86 14.11 -32.66
C VAL A 443 -16.39 14.15 -32.64
N GLU A 444 -16.94 15.25 -33.13
CA GLU A 444 -18.37 15.53 -33.24
C GLU A 444 -19.08 14.64 -34.27
N GLU A 445 -18.34 14.00 -35.16
CA GLU A 445 -18.89 13.10 -36.19
C GLU A 445 -18.79 11.63 -35.78
N ILE A 446 -18.08 11.31 -34.68
CA ILE A 446 -17.87 9.94 -34.21
C ILE A 446 -19.08 9.46 -33.40
N ALA A 447 -19.74 8.42 -33.91
CA ALA A 447 -20.86 7.79 -33.25
C ALA A 447 -20.49 7.32 -31.82
N GLY A 448 -21.27 7.73 -30.81
CA GLY A 448 -21.06 7.33 -29.41
C GLY A 448 -20.11 8.21 -28.59
N LEU A 449 -19.55 9.27 -29.20
CA LEU A 449 -18.80 10.33 -28.50
C LEU A 449 -19.54 11.68 -28.47
N THR A 450 -20.57 11.85 -29.30
CA THR A 450 -21.45 13.02 -29.27
C THR A 450 -22.31 13.02 -28.01
N GLU A 451 -22.46 14.20 -27.39
CA GLU A 451 -23.36 14.36 -26.24
C GLU A 451 -24.76 13.85 -26.61
N ALA A 452 -25.27 12.88 -25.86
CA ALA A 452 -26.70 12.64 -25.82
C ALA A 452 -27.32 13.90 -25.20
N GLU A 453 -27.96 14.72 -26.04
CA GLU A 453 -28.78 15.86 -25.61
C GLU A 453 -29.82 15.47 -24.55
#